data_AF-A0A117RKQ5-F1
#
_entry.id   AF-A0A117RKQ5-F1
#
_cell.length_a   1.000
_cell.length_b   1.000
_cell.length_c   1.000
_cell.angle_alpha   90.00
_cell.angle_beta   90.00
_cell.angle_gamma   90.00
#
_symmetry.space_group_name_H-M   'P 1'
#
loop_
_entity.id
_entity.type
_entity.pdbx_description
1 polymer ?
#
loop_
_entity_poly.entity_id
_entity_poly.type
_entity_poly.pdbx_seq_one_letter_code
_entity_poly.pdbx_strand_id
1 'polypeptide(L)'
;MTEQPTPPTAVDPEQLRAAGEQLGAAVRAWVEAVAPAVRAAAERLATLGEQLREAGVIDDQGAPRHRDRPAWQSPYGPARTRRRQH
;
A
#
# COMPACT_ATOMS: atom_id res chain seq x y z
N MET A 1 15.50 37.83 -47.23
CA MET A 1 15.42 36.38 -46.98
C MET A 1 14.76 36.20 -45.63
N THR A 2 13.50 35.79 -45.59
CA THR A 2 12.77 35.49 -44.35
C THR A 2 12.60 33.98 -44.28
N GLU A 3 13.37 33.33 -43.41
CA GLU A 3 13.23 31.90 -43.13
C GLU A 3 11.90 31.65 -42.44
N GLN A 4 11.09 30.78 -43.05
CA GLN A 4 9.79 30.37 -42.53
C GLN A 4 10.05 29.30 -41.45
N PRO A 5 9.49 29.42 -40.23
CA PRO A 5 9.69 28.41 -39.19
C PRO A 5 9.01 27.10 -39.61
N THR A 6 9.74 25.99 -39.52
CA THR A 6 9.26 24.64 -39.84
C THR A 6 8.02 24.32 -38.98
N PRO A 7 6.92 23.78 -39.54
CA PRO A 7 5.74 23.44 -38.76
C PRO A 7 6.09 22.34 -37.73
N PRO A 8 5.45 22.35 -36.54
CA PRO A 8 5.65 21.30 -35.56
C PRO A 8 5.25 19.96 -36.18
N THR A 9 6.15 18.97 -36.09
CA THR A 9 5.99 17.61 -36.59
C THR A 9 4.59 17.08 -36.25
N ALA A 10 3.75 16.89 -37.28
CA ALA A 10 2.46 16.27 -37.11
C ALA A 10 2.69 14.84 -36.58
N VAL A 11 2.27 14.58 -35.35
CA VAL A 11 2.41 13.25 -34.74
C VAL A 11 1.47 12.30 -35.47
N ASP A 12 2.06 11.27 -36.08
CA ASP A 12 1.31 10.26 -36.81
C ASP A 12 0.53 9.36 -35.83
N PRO A 13 -0.81 9.26 -35.96
CA PRO A 13 -1.63 8.44 -35.07
C PRO A 13 -1.26 6.94 -35.10
N GLU A 14 -0.70 6.42 -36.20
CA GLU A 14 -0.21 5.04 -36.23
C GLU A 14 1.05 4.85 -35.39
N GLN A 15 1.99 5.79 -35.44
CA GLN A 15 3.19 5.75 -34.60
C GLN A 15 2.81 5.83 -33.12
N LEU A 16 1.80 6.63 -32.77
CA LEU A 16 1.34 6.75 -31.39
C LEU A 16 0.72 5.43 -30.88
N ARG A 17 -0.02 4.71 -31.73
CA ARG A 17 -0.55 3.38 -31.38
C ARG A 17 0.56 2.35 -31.21
N ALA A 18 1.49 2.29 -32.16
CA ALA A 18 2.62 1.35 -32.08
C ALA A 18 3.50 1.60 -30.84
N ALA A 19 3.76 2.88 -30.51
CA ALA A 19 4.47 3.26 -29.29
C ALA A 19 3.68 2.89 -28.02
N GLY A 20 2.36 3.06 -28.04
CA GLY A 20 1.49 2.65 -26.93
C GLY A 20 1.48 1.14 -26.70
N GLU A 21 1.46 0.34 -27.76
CA GLU A 21 1.54 -1.12 -27.68
C GLU A 21 2.90 -1.58 -27.15
N GLN A 22 4.00 -0.99 -27.63
CA GLN A 22 5.34 -1.29 -27.13
C GLN A 22 5.50 -0.91 -25.65
N LEU A 23 4.98 0.25 -25.24
CA LEU A 23 5.01 0.67 -23.85
C LEU A 23 4.18 -0.27 -22.97
N GLY A 24 2.98 -0.65 -23.43
CA GLY A 24 2.13 -1.61 -22.73
C GLY A 24 2.81 -2.97 -22.53
N ALA A 25 3.47 -3.48 -23.57
CA ALA A 25 4.24 -4.72 -23.50
C ALA A 25 5.42 -4.62 -22.52
N ALA A 26 6.16 -3.51 -22.55
CA ALA A 26 7.29 -3.28 -21.65
C ALA A 26 6.84 -3.17 -20.18
N VAL A 27 5.74 -2.45 -19.92
CA VAL A 27 5.15 -2.33 -18.58
C VAL A 27 4.68 -3.70 -18.10
N ARG A 28 4.03 -4.49 -18.95
CA ARG A 28 3.56 -5.84 -18.57
C ARG A 28 4.73 -6.76 -18.22
N ALA A 29 5.78 -6.77 -19.04
CA ALA A 29 6.98 -7.54 -18.77
C ALA A 29 7.67 -7.12 -17.46
N TRP A 30 7.71 -5.81 -17.18
CA TRP A 30 8.23 -5.28 -15.92
C TRP A 30 7.39 -5.71 -14.73
N VAL A 31 6.06 -5.62 -14.82
CA VAL A 31 5.15 -6.08 -13.76
C VAL A 31 5.31 -7.58 -13.51
N GLU A 32 5.40 -8.39 -14.56
CA GLU A 32 5.60 -9.85 -14.44
C GLU A 32 6.94 -10.18 -13.75
N ALA A 33 7.99 -9.41 -14.02
CA ALA A 33 9.29 -9.56 -13.36
C ALA A 33 9.25 -9.13 -11.87
N VAL A 34 8.50 -8.08 -11.54
CA VAL A 34 8.45 -7.50 -10.18
C VAL A 34 7.41 -8.16 -9.28
N ALA A 35 6.33 -8.71 -9.84
CA ALA A 35 5.24 -9.37 -9.14
C ALA A 35 5.70 -10.43 -8.11
N PRO A 36 6.63 -11.37 -8.41
CA PRO A 36 7.05 -12.37 -7.43
C PRO A 36 7.78 -11.73 -6.24
N ALA A 37 8.60 -10.70 -6.46
CA ALA A 37 9.29 -9.98 -5.39
C ALA A 37 8.30 -9.25 -4.47
N VAL A 38 7.28 -8.60 -5.06
CA VAL A 38 6.21 -7.94 -4.30
C VAL A 38 5.39 -8.94 -3.50
N ARG A 39 5.06 -10.10 -4.07
CA ARG A 39 4.36 -11.18 -3.34
C ARG A 39 5.17 -11.68 -2.15
N ALA A 40 6.46 -11.97 -2.36
CA ALA A 40 7.34 -12.40 -1.28
C ALA A 40 7.47 -11.34 -0.16
N ALA A 41 7.53 -10.05 -0.53
CA ALA A 41 7.53 -8.97 0.44
C ALA A 41 6.20 -8.88 1.22
N ALA A 42 5.07 -9.01 0.53
CA ALA A 42 3.74 -9.00 1.13
C ALA A 42 3.55 -10.18 2.10
N GLU A 43 4.01 -11.38 1.75
CA GLU A 43 3.97 -12.55 2.62
C GLU A 43 4.77 -12.32 3.92
N ARG A 44 5.99 -11.78 3.81
CA ARG A 44 6.80 -11.45 4.99
C ARG A 44 6.16 -10.38 5.87
N LEU A 45 5.57 -9.35 5.26
CA LEU A 45 4.83 -8.32 6.00
C LEU A 45 3.59 -8.89 6.68
N ALA A 46 2.87 -9.81 6.04
CA ALA A 46 1.73 -10.49 6.63
C ALA A 46 2.15 -11.34 7.84
N THR A 47 3.26 -12.08 7.73
CA THR A 47 3.81 -12.86 8.86
C THR A 47 4.23 -11.95 10.01
N LEU A 48 4.91 -10.83 9.73
CA LEU A 48 5.28 -9.85 10.76
C LEU A 48 4.05 -9.21 11.41
N GLY A 49 3.03 -8.87 10.63
CA GLY A 49 1.77 -8.33 11.13
C GLY A 49 1.06 -9.31 12.08
N GLU A 50 1.04 -10.59 11.75
CA GLU A 50 0.47 -11.62 12.63
C GLU A 50 1.25 -11.75 13.94
N GLN A 51 2.59 -11.78 13.87
CA GLN A 51 3.44 -11.82 15.07
C GLN A 51 3.25 -10.58 15.96
N LEU A 52 3.06 -9.40 15.35
CA LEU A 52 2.80 -8.16 16.10
C LEU A 52 1.41 -8.16 16.75
N ARG A 53 0.39 -8.76 16.11
CA ARG A 53 -0.94 -8.97 16.72
C ARG A 53 -0.87 -9.94 17.88
N GLU A 54 -0.19 -11.07 17.69
CA GLU A 54 -0.02 -12.10 18.73
C GLU A 54 0.75 -11.55 19.94
N ALA A 55 1.79 -10.76 19.70
CA ALA A 55 2.52 -10.04 20.74
C ALA A 55 1.69 -8.92 21.42
N GLY A 56 0.50 -8.63 20.90
CA GLY A 56 -0.39 -7.58 21.42
C GLY A 56 0.17 -6.17 21.21
N VAL A 57 1.05 -5.98 20.23
CA VAL A 57 1.62 -4.67 19.86
C VAL A 57 0.66 -3.89 18.98
N ILE A 58 -0.08 -4.58 18.11
CA ILE A 58 -1.14 -4.01 17.27
C ILE A 58 -2.47 -4.72 17.53
N ASP A 59 -3.58 -4.04 17.28
CA ASP A 59 -4.95 -4.57 17.39
C ASP A 59 -5.42 -5.26 16.08
N ASP A 60 -6.65 -5.77 16.08
CA ASP A 60 -7.26 -6.46 14.93
C ASP A 60 -7.44 -5.55 13.71
N GLN A 61 -7.35 -4.23 13.90
CA GLN A 61 -7.40 -3.23 12.83
C GLN A 61 -6.00 -2.82 12.36
N GLY A 62 -4.94 -3.39 12.95
CA GLY A 62 -3.55 -3.08 12.64
C GLY A 62 -3.04 -1.79 13.29
N ALA A 63 -3.80 -1.19 14.21
CA ALA A 63 -3.38 0.01 14.93
C ALA A 63 -2.53 -0.36 16.16
N PRO A 64 -1.57 0.47 16.58
CA PRO A 64 -0.82 0.25 17.80
C PRO A 64 -1.75 0.07 19.00
N ARG A 65 -1.65 -1.08 19.66
CA ARG A 65 -2.42 -1.37 20.86
C ARG A 65 -1.81 -0.60 22.02
N HIS A 66 -2.38 0.55 22.35
CA HIS A 66 -2.00 1.34 23.52
C HIS A 66 -2.37 0.56 24.81
N ARG A 67 -1.45 -0.29 25.27
CA ARG A 67 -1.59 -1.12 26.47
C ARG A 67 -1.62 -0.30 27.77
N ASP A 68 -1.05 0.90 27.76
CA ASP A 68 -0.84 1.75 28.95
C ASP A 68 -1.70 3.01 28.99
N ARG A 69 -2.86 3.04 28.32
CA ARG A 69 -3.78 4.16 28.52
C ARG A 69 -4.49 4.02 29.87
N PRO A 70 -4.34 5.00 30.79
CA PRO A 70 -4.99 4.94 32.08
C PRO A 70 -6.50 4.79 31.95
N ALA A 71 -7.14 4.11 32.90
CA ALA A 71 -8.57 3.80 32.83
C ALA A 71 -9.49 5.06 32.78
N TRP A 72 -8.97 6.23 33.15
CA TRP A 72 -9.65 7.52 33.04
C TRP A 72 -9.70 8.09 31.61
N GLN A 73 -8.91 7.55 30.68
CA GLN A 73 -8.82 8.01 29.29
C GLN A 73 -9.72 7.20 28.33
N SER A 74 -10.46 6.20 28.83
CA SER A 74 -11.44 5.44 28.05
C SER A 74 -12.74 6.25 27.88
N PRO A 75 -13.29 6.41 26.66
CA PRO A 75 -14.56 7.10 26.43
C PRO A 75 -15.75 6.55 27.25
N TYR A 76 -15.66 5.29 27.66
CA TYR A 76 -16.69 4.58 28.41
C TYR A 76 -16.37 4.42 29.91
N GLY A 77 -15.31 5.07 30.41
CA GLY A 77 -14.89 5.00 31.80
C GLY A 77 -14.21 3.67 32.19
N PRO A 78 -13.73 3.55 33.44
CA PRO A 78 -13.08 2.34 33.94
C PRO A 78 -14.04 1.15 33.93
N ALA A 79 -13.58 0.00 33.41
CA ALA A 79 -14.33 -1.25 33.45
C ALA A 79 -14.68 -1.58 34.90
N ARG A 80 -15.97 -1.67 35.22
CA ARG A 80 -16.44 -2.08 36.55
C ARG A 80 -16.04 -3.53 36.79
N THR A 81 -14.88 -3.75 37.41
CA THR A 81 -14.46 -5.07 37.90
C THR A 81 -15.51 -5.57 38.88
N ARG A 82 -16.38 -6.50 38.45
CA ARG A 82 -17.25 -7.26 39.33
C ARG A 82 -16.36 -8.06 40.28
N ARG A 83 -16.13 -7.54 41.49
CA ARG A 83 -15.67 -8.36 42.62
C ARG A 83 -16.72 -9.45 42.83
N ARG A 84 -16.43 -10.67 42.41
CA ARG A 84 -17.06 -11.86 43.00
C ARG A 84 -16.52 -11.93 44.42
N GLN A 85 -17.32 -11.48 45.39
CA GLN A 85 -17.10 -11.78 46.79
C GLN A 85 -17.48 -13.25 46.99
N HIS A 86 -16.60 -13.97 47.67
CA HIS A 86 -16.73 -15.36 48.07
C HIS A 86 -17.04 -15.41 49.57
#